data_AF-A0A5B6WA67-F1
#
_entry.id   AF-A0A5B6WA67-F1
#
_cell.length_a   1.000
_cell.length_b   1.000
_cell.length_c   1.000
_cell.angle_alpha   90.00
_cell.angle_beta   90.00
_cell.angle_gamma   90.00
#
_symmetry.space_group_name_H-M   'P 1'
#
loop_
_entity.id
_entity.type
_entity.pdbx_description
1 polymer ?
#
loop_
_entity_poly.entity_id
_entity_poly.type
_entity_poly.pdbx_seq_one_letter_code
_entity_poly.pdbx_strand_id
1 'polypeptide(L)'
;MNHLLPALSLEVVHRVVEILKFFNTRTCQLVLGAGAMQVSGLKSITSKHLALASQVISFIYAIIPELRQILFLKVPEPRKSLLLSEFDRVAQDYKVHRDEIHTKLVQIMRERLLVHLRGLPHIVESWNRPEDADPQPSQFARSLTKEVGFLQRVLSRTLHEVDVQAIFRQVVVIFHSQISDAFSRLEISTPQAKDRLHRDVTHILGCIRSLPSDNSNNSATPNWGQLDEFLAQRFGAEAS
;
A
#
# COMPACT_ATOMS: atom_id res chain seq x y z
N MET A 1 5.45 46.60 23.42
CA MET A 1 5.22 45.18 23.08
C MET A 1 4.66 45.11 21.67
N ASN A 2 5.48 44.64 20.73
CA ASN A 2 5.29 44.41 19.29
C ASN A 2 4.14 45.15 18.58
N HIS A 3 4.52 46.16 17.80
CA HIS A 3 3.77 46.68 16.67
C HIS A 3 3.49 45.56 15.66
N LEU A 4 2.37 44.86 15.84
CA LEU A 4 1.83 43.94 14.85
C LEU A 4 1.57 44.75 13.58
N LEU A 5 2.03 44.25 12.43
CA LEU A 5 1.78 44.84 11.11
C LEU A 5 0.62 44.08 10.44
N PRO A 6 -0.66 44.47 10.62
CA PRO A 6 -1.78 43.91 9.87
C PRO A 6 -1.55 43.87 8.36
N ALA A 7 -0.78 44.83 7.84
CA ALA A 7 -0.39 44.90 6.43
C ALA A 7 0.39 43.66 5.96
N LEU A 8 1.16 43.01 6.83
CA LEU A 8 1.95 41.81 6.51
C LEU A 8 1.16 40.51 6.69
N SER A 9 0.02 40.52 7.39
CA SER A 9 -0.76 39.30 7.66
C SER A 9 -1.13 38.53 6.39
N LEU A 10 -1.50 39.27 5.34
CA LEU A 10 -1.83 38.71 4.03
C LEU A 10 -0.61 38.08 3.35
N GLU A 11 0.52 38.78 3.36
CA GLU A 11 1.77 38.29 2.75
C GLU A 11 2.25 37.03 3.46
N VAL A 12 2.22 37.01 4.80
CA VAL A 12 2.60 35.83 5.58
C VAL A 12 1.70 34.64 5.25
N VAL A 13 0.39 34.83 5.16
CA VAL A 13 -0.56 33.79 4.73
C VAL A 13 -0.18 33.25 3.35
N HIS A 14 0.03 34.12 2.37
CA HIS A 14 0.41 33.68 1.02
C HIS A 14 1.71 32.90 1.00
N ARG A 15 2.75 33.37 1.71
CA ARG A 15 4.04 32.68 1.77
C ARG A 15 3.94 31.31 2.42
N VAL A 16 3.14 31.16 3.48
CA VAL A 16 2.91 29.85 4.08
C VAL A 16 2.21 28.92 3.09
N VAL A 17 1.18 29.38 2.38
CA VAL A 17 0.50 28.60 1.34
C VAL A 17 1.48 28.19 0.23
N GLU A 18 2.34 29.10 -0.25
CA GLU A 18 3.36 28.79 -1.26
C GLU A 18 4.36 27.74 -0.77
N ILE A 19 4.83 27.84 0.47
CA ILE A 19 5.74 26.85 1.07
C ILE A 19 5.06 25.48 1.13
N LEU A 20 3.79 25.43 1.56
CA LEU A 20 3.02 24.18 1.62
C LEU A 20 2.84 23.57 0.22
N LYS A 21 2.49 24.38 -0.79
CA LYS A 21 2.37 23.92 -2.19
C LYS A 21 3.70 23.41 -2.74
N PHE A 22 4.77 24.15 -2.50
CA PHE A 22 6.11 23.79 -2.95
C PHE A 22 6.57 22.48 -2.31
N PHE A 23 6.41 22.34 -1.00
CA PHE A 23 6.77 21.11 -0.29
C PHE A 23 6.00 19.90 -0.83
N ASN A 24 4.69 20.01 -1.02
CA ASN A 24 3.86 18.92 -1.55
C ASN A 24 4.32 18.51 -2.95
N THR A 25 4.42 19.49 -3.86
CA THR A 25 4.84 19.28 -5.25
C THR A 25 6.23 18.67 -5.32
N ARG A 26 7.18 19.21 -4.55
CA ARG A 26 8.57 18.75 -4.57
C ARG A 26 8.69 17.33 -4.02
N THR A 27 7.97 17.02 -2.94
CA THR A 27 7.96 15.66 -2.38
C THR A 27 7.36 14.67 -3.38
N CYS A 28 6.25 15.03 -4.05
CA CYS A 28 5.64 14.19 -5.08
C CYS A 28 6.62 13.90 -6.22
N GLN A 29 7.28 14.93 -6.77
CA GLN A 29 8.28 14.76 -7.83
C GLN A 29 9.45 13.87 -7.41
N LEU A 30 9.96 14.03 -6.19
CA LEU A 30 11.11 13.28 -5.70
C LEU A 30 10.77 11.81 -5.42
N VAL A 31 9.57 11.55 -4.90
CA VAL A 31 9.14 10.24 -4.42
C VAL A 31 8.34 9.48 -5.48
N LEU A 32 7.19 10.00 -5.91
CA LEU A 32 6.34 9.36 -6.92
C LEU A 32 6.91 9.54 -8.33
N GLY A 33 7.46 10.72 -8.62
CA GLY A 33 8.15 11.01 -9.89
C GLY A 33 9.56 10.44 -10.00
N ALA A 34 10.03 9.71 -8.99
CA ALA A 34 11.38 9.14 -8.89
C ALA A 34 12.53 10.16 -9.05
N GLY A 35 12.26 11.46 -8.89
CA GLY A 35 13.27 12.52 -9.05
C GLY A 35 14.45 12.38 -8.10
N ALA A 36 14.25 11.80 -6.90
CA ALA A 36 15.35 11.57 -5.95
C ALA A 36 16.41 10.59 -6.47
N MET A 37 16.08 9.73 -7.44
CA MET A 37 17.08 8.88 -8.09
C MET A 37 18.06 9.70 -8.93
N GLN A 38 17.60 10.79 -9.53
CA GLN A 38 18.39 11.68 -10.38
C GLN A 38 19.17 12.71 -9.56
N VAL A 39 18.51 13.34 -8.57
CA VAL A 39 19.09 14.49 -7.84
C VAL A 39 19.78 14.12 -6.54
N SER A 40 19.55 12.91 -6.01
CA SER A 40 20.10 12.46 -4.73
C SER A 40 20.89 11.15 -4.85
N GLY A 41 21.10 10.63 -6.06
CA GLY A 41 21.91 9.44 -6.31
C GLY A 41 21.32 8.13 -5.75
N LEU A 42 20.03 8.11 -5.41
CA LEU A 42 19.37 6.89 -4.95
C LEU A 42 19.27 5.87 -6.09
N LYS A 43 19.65 4.62 -5.81
CA LYS A 43 19.48 3.52 -6.77
C LYS A 43 18.01 3.18 -7.03
N SER A 44 17.15 3.37 -6.03
CA SER A 44 15.70 3.14 -6.14
C SER A 44 14.92 3.86 -5.05
N ILE A 45 13.63 4.09 -5.31
CA ILE A 45 12.66 4.51 -4.30
C ILE A 45 12.04 3.24 -3.68
N THR A 46 12.33 2.99 -2.41
CA THR A 46 11.88 1.77 -1.71
C THR A 46 10.53 1.98 -1.03
N SER A 47 9.87 0.89 -0.61
CA SER A 47 8.64 0.97 0.20
C SER A 47 8.84 1.75 1.50
N LYS A 48 10.05 1.72 2.08
CA LYS A 48 10.39 2.52 3.26
C LYS A 48 10.41 4.02 2.93
N HIS A 49 10.94 4.42 1.78
CA HIS A 49 10.91 5.82 1.35
C HIS A 49 9.47 6.30 1.14
N LEU A 50 8.63 5.48 0.49
CA LEU A 50 7.21 5.77 0.30
C LEU A 50 6.47 5.92 1.65
N ALA A 51 6.69 4.99 2.59
CA ALA A 51 6.06 5.04 3.89
C ALA A 51 6.45 6.30 4.70
N LEU A 52 7.74 6.65 4.70
CA LEU A 52 8.22 7.88 5.35
C LEU A 52 7.66 9.14 4.69
N ALA A 53 7.59 9.17 3.36
CA ALA A 53 6.98 10.28 2.64
C ALA A 53 5.49 10.43 3.00
N SER A 54 4.72 9.33 3.04
CA SER A 54 3.32 9.35 3.46
C SER A 54 3.15 9.90 4.88
N GLN A 55 4.02 9.52 5.82
CA GLN A 55 3.99 10.05 7.19
C GLN A 55 4.22 11.55 7.25
N VAL A 56 5.24 12.06 6.54
CA VAL A 56 5.53 13.49 6.54
C VAL A 56 4.39 14.27 5.87
N ILE A 57 3.84 13.77 4.75
CA ILE A 57 2.67 14.37 4.10
C ILE A 57 1.46 14.37 5.05
N SER A 58 1.22 13.28 5.77
CA SER A 58 0.13 13.17 6.75
C SER A 58 0.32 14.12 7.93
N PHE A 59 1.55 14.27 8.42
CA PHE A 59 1.88 15.22 9.47
C PHE A 59 1.61 16.65 9.03
N ILE A 60 2.09 17.04 7.83
CA ILE A 60 1.83 18.39 7.30
C ILE A 60 0.33 18.60 7.07
N TYR A 61 -0.39 17.61 6.54
CA TYR A 61 -1.84 17.66 6.42
C TYR A 61 -2.54 17.91 7.76
N ALA A 62 -2.10 17.23 8.82
CA ALA A 62 -2.68 17.33 10.15
C ALA A 62 -2.45 18.69 10.83
N ILE A 63 -1.38 19.43 10.49
CA ILE A 63 -1.11 20.77 11.07
C ILE A 63 -1.74 21.92 10.30
N ILE A 64 -2.22 21.68 9.07
CA ILE A 64 -2.82 22.72 8.23
C ILE A 64 -3.99 23.44 8.93
N PRO A 65 -4.93 22.76 9.62
CA PRO A 65 -6.03 23.43 10.32
C PRO A 65 -5.55 24.44 11.39
N GLU A 66 -4.51 24.10 12.12
CA GLU A 66 -3.90 24.90 13.19
C GLU A 66 -3.14 26.08 12.62
N LEU A 67 -2.36 25.86 11.54
CA LEU A 67 -1.73 26.93 10.77
C LEU A 67 -2.78 27.92 10.27
N ARG A 68 -3.88 27.42 9.71
CA ARG A 68 -5.01 28.22 9.25
C ARG A 68 -5.63 29.00 10.41
N GLN A 69 -5.85 28.40 11.57
CA GLN A 69 -6.41 29.10 12.73
C GLN A 69 -5.53 30.28 13.17
N ILE A 70 -4.22 30.05 13.33
CA ILE A 70 -3.28 31.05 13.85
C ILE A 70 -3.08 32.20 12.87
N LEU A 71 -2.87 31.88 11.59
CA LEU A 71 -2.56 32.88 10.57
C LEU A 71 -3.74 33.84 10.32
N PHE A 72 -4.97 33.37 10.51
CA PHE A 72 -6.18 34.16 10.23
C PHE A 72 -6.63 35.04 11.40
N LEU A 73 -5.99 34.96 12.57
CA LEU A 73 -6.32 35.80 13.74
C LEU A 73 -6.23 37.31 13.45
N LYS A 74 -5.40 37.71 12.50
CA LYS A 74 -5.13 39.12 12.16
C LYS A 74 -5.46 39.49 10.72
N VAL A 75 -6.02 38.56 9.94
CA VAL A 75 -6.42 38.82 8.55
C VAL A 75 -7.74 39.61 8.55
N PRO A 76 -7.87 40.69 7.77
CA PRO A 76 -9.13 41.42 7.63
C PRO A 76 -10.22 40.57 6.95
N GLU A 77 -11.46 40.67 7.42
CA GLU A 77 -12.62 39.88 6.96
C GLU A 77 -12.80 39.83 5.43
N PRO A 78 -12.69 40.95 4.67
CA PRO A 78 -12.94 40.94 3.23
C PRO A 78 -12.00 40.01 2.43
N ARG A 79 -10.83 39.68 2.99
CA ARG A 79 -9.82 38.84 2.32
C ARG A 79 -9.78 37.41 2.84
N LYS A 80 -10.48 37.10 3.94
CA LYS A 80 -10.42 35.77 4.58
C LYS A 80 -10.93 34.65 3.66
N SER A 81 -12.09 34.84 3.03
CA SER A 81 -12.74 33.77 2.24
C SER A 81 -11.85 33.21 1.13
N LEU A 82 -11.21 34.10 0.36
CA LEU A 82 -10.29 33.71 -0.72
C LEU A 82 -9.10 32.91 -0.16
N LEU A 83 -8.47 33.39 0.90
CA LEU A 83 -7.30 32.74 1.48
C LEU A 83 -7.66 31.39 2.15
N LEU A 84 -8.85 31.29 2.76
CA LEU A 84 -9.35 30.03 3.31
C LEU A 84 -9.49 28.98 2.20
N SER A 85 -10.03 29.38 1.05
CA SER A 85 -10.16 28.47 -0.10
C SER A 85 -8.81 27.97 -0.62
N GLU A 86 -7.75 28.79 -0.54
CA GLU A 86 -6.40 28.37 -0.90
C GLU A 86 -5.82 27.33 0.08
N PHE A 87 -6.09 27.48 1.38
CA PHE A 87 -5.72 26.48 2.38
C PHE A 87 -6.47 25.16 2.18
N ASP A 88 -7.78 25.22 1.89
CA ASP A 88 -8.58 24.03 1.68
C ASP A 88 -8.12 23.28 0.42
N ARG A 89 -7.75 24.00 -0.66
CA ARG A 89 -7.12 23.42 -1.86
C ARG A 89 -5.80 22.73 -1.51
N VAL A 90 -4.91 23.41 -0.79
CA VAL A 90 -3.64 22.81 -0.37
C VAL A 90 -3.86 21.57 0.49
N ALA A 91 -4.75 21.62 1.48
CA ALA A 91 -5.07 20.45 2.30
C ALA A 91 -5.55 19.26 1.45
N GLN A 92 -6.39 19.54 0.45
CA GLN A 92 -6.86 18.52 -0.49
C GLN A 92 -5.70 17.93 -1.31
N ASP A 93 -4.76 18.76 -1.79
CA ASP A 93 -3.59 18.29 -2.53
C ASP A 93 -2.70 17.36 -1.70
N TYR A 94 -2.54 17.63 -0.39
CA TYR A 94 -1.81 16.73 0.52
C TYR A 94 -2.53 15.40 0.71
N LYS A 95 -3.86 15.43 0.85
CA LYS A 95 -4.67 14.21 0.95
C LYS A 95 -4.55 13.35 -0.31
N VAL A 96 -4.71 13.96 -1.49
CA VAL A 96 -4.55 13.27 -2.79
C VAL A 96 -3.16 12.64 -2.89
N HIS A 97 -2.11 13.40 -2.60
CA HIS A 97 -0.74 12.90 -2.68
C HIS A 97 -0.49 11.72 -1.72
N ARG A 98 -1.02 11.76 -0.49
CA ARG A 98 -0.95 10.62 0.43
C ARG A 98 -1.64 9.38 -0.14
N ASP A 99 -2.83 9.56 -0.68
CA ASP A 99 -3.63 8.47 -1.23
C ASP A 99 -2.97 7.86 -2.49
N GLU A 100 -2.28 8.67 -3.29
CA GLU A 100 -1.44 8.22 -4.41
C GLU A 100 -0.23 7.39 -3.94
N ILE A 101 0.42 7.79 -2.84
CA ILE A 101 1.51 7.00 -2.24
C ILE A 101 0.99 5.63 -1.77
N HIS A 102 -0.16 5.60 -1.09
CA HIS A 102 -0.78 4.35 -0.65
C HIS A 102 -1.13 3.46 -1.85
N THR A 103 -1.70 4.05 -2.90
CA THR A 103 -1.99 3.35 -4.17
C THR A 103 -0.71 2.78 -4.80
N LYS A 104 0.40 3.53 -4.79
CA LYS A 104 1.68 3.04 -5.32
C LYS A 104 2.22 1.85 -4.54
N LEU A 105 2.08 1.83 -3.20
CA LEU A 105 2.45 0.69 -2.37
C LEU A 105 1.66 -0.58 -2.73
N VAL A 106 0.35 -0.43 -2.98
CA VAL A 106 -0.51 -1.52 -3.46
C VAL A 106 -0.06 -2.00 -4.85
N GLN A 107 0.21 -1.09 -5.78
CA GLN A 107 0.68 -1.47 -7.12
C GLN A 107 2.04 -2.18 -7.09
N ILE A 108 2.97 -1.77 -6.22
CA ILE A 108 4.24 -2.49 -6.05
C ILE A 108 3.99 -3.95 -5.67
N MET A 109 3.06 -4.23 -4.74
CA MET A 109 2.75 -5.62 -4.39
C MET A 109 2.05 -6.38 -5.51
N ARG A 110 1.19 -5.72 -6.28
CA ARG A 110 0.59 -6.31 -7.47
C ARG A 110 1.65 -6.68 -8.51
N GLU A 111 2.58 -5.78 -8.80
CA GLU A 111 3.68 -6.03 -9.74
C GLU A 111 4.55 -7.21 -9.27
N ARG A 112 4.88 -7.28 -7.97
CA ARG A 112 5.60 -8.41 -7.38
C ARG A 112 4.86 -9.73 -7.56
N LEU A 113 3.56 -9.75 -7.24
CA LEU A 113 2.71 -10.92 -7.45
C LEU A 113 2.75 -11.37 -8.92
N LEU A 114 2.56 -10.45 -9.86
CA LEU A 114 2.56 -10.77 -11.29
C LEU A 114 3.91 -11.33 -11.77
N VAL A 115 5.04 -10.85 -11.25
CA VAL A 115 6.36 -11.41 -11.57
C VAL A 115 6.45 -12.87 -11.12
N HIS A 116 6.01 -13.18 -9.90
CA HIS A 116 5.99 -14.55 -9.39
C HIS A 116 5.03 -15.45 -10.18
N LEU A 117 3.83 -14.95 -10.53
CA LEU A 117 2.85 -15.69 -11.31
C LEU A 117 3.33 -16.02 -12.73
N ARG A 118 4.16 -15.18 -13.36
CA ARG A 118 4.75 -15.50 -14.68
C ARG A 118 5.71 -16.70 -14.63
N GLY A 119 6.36 -16.94 -13.48
CA GLY A 119 7.24 -18.10 -13.29
C GLY A 119 6.51 -19.38 -12.91
N LEU A 120 5.21 -19.29 -12.57
CA LEU A 120 4.42 -20.40 -12.07
C LEU A 120 4.29 -21.58 -13.06
N PRO A 121 4.08 -21.39 -14.38
CA PRO A 121 3.95 -22.52 -15.30
C PRO A 121 5.19 -23.44 -15.30
N HIS A 122 6.39 -22.85 -15.27
CA HIS A 122 7.63 -23.62 -15.21
C HIS A 122 7.79 -24.40 -13.90
N ILE A 123 7.32 -23.84 -12.79
CA ILE A 123 7.28 -24.53 -11.51
C ILE A 123 6.32 -25.73 -11.59
N VAL A 124 5.16 -25.56 -12.23
CA VAL A 124 4.15 -26.62 -12.39
C VAL A 124 4.64 -27.76 -13.28
N GLU A 125 5.43 -27.50 -14.32
CA GLU A 125 6.08 -28.55 -15.11
C GLU A 125 6.93 -29.50 -14.25
N SER A 126 7.57 -28.97 -13.20
CA SER A 126 8.35 -29.76 -12.25
C SER A 126 7.49 -30.58 -11.29
N TRP A 127 6.21 -30.25 -11.12
CA TRP A 127 5.30 -30.94 -10.19
C TRP A 127 4.88 -32.32 -10.67
N ASN A 128 4.96 -32.57 -11.98
CA ASN A 128 4.66 -33.88 -12.56
C ASN A 128 5.82 -34.89 -12.45
N ARG A 129 6.98 -34.47 -11.93
CA ARG A 129 8.14 -35.35 -11.75
C ARG A 129 7.96 -36.19 -10.47
N PRO A 130 8.41 -37.47 -10.47
CA PRO A 130 8.40 -38.31 -9.28
C PRO A 130 9.13 -37.63 -8.11
N GLU A 131 8.61 -37.80 -6.90
CA GLU A 131 9.01 -37.09 -5.68
C GLU A 131 10.53 -36.94 -5.49
N ASP A 132 10.97 -35.69 -5.32
CA ASP A 132 11.84 -35.39 -4.20
C ASP A 132 10.94 -35.20 -2.98
N ALA A 133 11.28 -35.87 -1.88
CA ALA A 133 10.54 -35.91 -0.61
C ALA A 133 10.52 -34.56 0.14
N ASP A 134 10.57 -33.41 -0.55
CA ASP A 134 10.57 -32.10 0.07
C ASP A 134 9.13 -31.69 0.45
N PRO A 135 8.80 -31.61 1.76
CA PRO A 135 7.48 -31.21 2.21
C PRO A 135 7.21 -29.70 2.04
N GLN A 136 8.21 -28.93 1.60
CA GLN A 136 8.12 -27.48 1.56
C GLN A 136 7.20 -26.95 0.43
N PRO A 137 6.55 -25.79 0.63
CA PRO A 137 5.90 -25.06 -0.45
C PRO A 137 6.90 -24.68 -1.54
N SER A 138 6.38 -24.41 -2.75
CA SER A 138 7.19 -24.02 -3.89
C SER A 138 7.99 -22.74 -3.64
N GLN A 139 9.03 -22.53 -4.44
CA GLN A 139 9.79 -21.28 -4.40
C GLN A 139 8.91 -20.06 -4.68
N PHE A 140 7.87 -20.20 -5.53
CA PHE A 140 6.87 -19.17 -5.77
C PHE A 140 6.17 -18.76 -4.46
N ALA A 141 5.56 -19.71 -3.75
CA ALA A 141 4.81 -19.45 -2.54
C ALA A 141 5.71 -18.86 -1.43
N ARG A 142 6.91 -19.42 -1.25
CA ARG A 142 7.88 -18.95 -0.24
C ARG A 142 8.42 -17.54 -0.55
N SER A 143 8.72 -17.24 -1.81
CA SER A 143 9.27 -15.93 -2.19
C SER A 143 8.22 -14.83 -2.09
N LEU A 144 7.00 -15.11 -2.56
CA LEU A 144 5.87 -14.18 -2.47
C LEU A 144 5.55 -13.83 -1.01
N THR A 145 5.36 -14.84 -0.15
CA THR A 145 5.04 -14.62 1.27
C THR A 145 6.16 -13.90 2.03
N LYS A 146 7.42 -14.15 1.68
CA LYS A 146 8.57 -13.41 2.23
C LYS A 146 8.55 -11.92 1.85
N GLU A 147 8.27 -11.59 0.59
CA GLU A 147 8.18 -10.20 0.14
C GLU A 147 7.00 -9.46 0.77
N VAL A 148 5.85 -10.12 0.91
CA VAL A 148 4.68 -9.60 1.64
C VAL A 148 5.05 -9.31 3.10
N GLY A 149 5.69 -10.25 3.80
CA GLY A 149 6.10 -10.07 5.19
C GLY A 149 7.13 -8.95 5.38
N PHE A 150 8.01 -8.74 4.39
CA PHE A 150 8.92 -7.59 4.38
C PHE A 150 8.14 -6.27 4.29
N LEU A 151 7.18 -6.16 3.37
CA LEU A 151 6.36 -4.96 3.24
C LEU A 151 5.58 -4.70 4.52
N GLN A 152 4.90 -5.72 5.06
CA GLN A 152 4.12 -5.61 6.30
C GLN A 152 4.97 -5.03 7.42
N ARG A 153 6.18 -5.56 7.61
CA ARG A 153 7.10 -5.08 8.65
C ARG A 153 7.52 -3.63 8.44
N VAL A 154 7.79 -3.23 7.19
CA VAL A 154 8.16 -1.84 6.86
C VAL A 154 7.01 -0.89 7.14
N LEU A 155 5.80 -1.21 6.66
CA LEU A 155 4.63 -0.35 6.82
C LEU A 155 4.18 -0.27 8.28
N SER A 156 4.10 -1.40 8.99
CA SER A 156 3.64 -1.43 10.40
C SER A 156 4.56 -0.70 11.37
N ARG A 157 5.85 -0.53 11.00
CA ARG A 157 6.81 0.25 11.80
C ARG A 157 6.80 1.74 11.50
N THR A 158 6.15 2.15 10.41
CA THR A 158 6.29 3.50 9.87
C THR A 158 4.95 4.23 9.81
N LEU A 159 3.89 3.55 9.38
CA LEU A 159 2.56 4.13 9.18
C LEU A 159 1.66 3.90 10.41
N HIS A 160 0.59 4.69 10.50
CA HIS A 160 -0.48 4.43 11.46
C HIS A 160 -1.25 3.16 11.10
N GLU A 161 -1.79 2.48 12.11
CA GLU A 161 -2.50 1.20 11.93
C GLU A 161 -3.62 1.28 10.89
N VAL A 162 -4.41 2.36 10.90
CA VAL A 162 -5.51 2.58 9.95
C VAL A 162 -5.01 2.62 8.50
N ASP A 163 -3.89 3.28 8.23
CA ASP A 163 -3.30 3.35 6.89
C ASP A 163 -2.74 1.99 6.46
N VAL A 164 -2.10 1.28 7.38
CA VAL A 164 -1.60 -0.09 7.14
C VAL A 164 -2.76 -1.01 6.77
N GLN A 165 -3.86 -0.97 7.53
CA GLN A 165 -5.07 -1.74 7.27
C GLN A 165 -5.67 -1.42 5.90
N ALA A 166 -5.83 -0.14 5.58
CA ALA A 166 -6.37 0.29 4.29
C ALA A 166 -5.53 -0.17 3.09
N ILE A 167 -4.19 -0.13 3.21
CA ILE A 167 -3.28 -0.63 2.16
C ILE A 167 -3.41 -2.15 2.02
N PHE A 168 -3.33 -2.90 3.12
CA PHE A 168 -3.37 -4.36 3.06
C PHE A 168 -4.75 -4.90 2.67
N ARG A 169 -5.83 -4.21 2.98
CA ARG A 169 -7.17 -4.53 2.49
C ARG A 169 -7.19 -4.63 0.95
N GLN A 170 -6.60 -3.65 0.27
CA GLN A 170 -6.52 -3.68 -1.20
C GLN A 170 -5.57 -4.77 -1.72
N VAL A 171 -4.44 -4.99 -1.04
CA VAL A 171 -3.49 -6.06 -1.38
C VAL A 171 -4.15 -7.44 -1.27
N VAL A 172 -4.89 -7.70 -0.18
CA VAL A 172 -5.64 -8.94 0.06
C VAL A 172 -6.60 -9.22 -1.10
N VAL A 173 -7.43 -8.24 -1.48
CA VAL A 173 -8.39 -8.39 -2.59
C VAL A 173 -7.67 -8.75 -3.90
N ILE A 174 -6.58 -8.04 -4.23
CA ILE A 174 -5.78 -8.31 -5.43
C ILE A 174 -5.19 -9.72 -5.40
N PHE A 175 -4.69 -10.16 -4.25
CA PHE A 175 -4.06 -11.45 -4.07
C PHE A 175 -5.06 -12.60 -4.25
N HIS A 176 -6.22 -12.54 -3.59
CA HIS A 176 -7.25 -13.57 -3.78
C HIS A 176 -7.64 -13.69 -5.25
N SER A 177 -7.91 -12.56 -5.90
CA SER A 177 -8.39 -12.54 -7.27
C SER A 177 -7.36 -13.08 -8.27
N GLN A 178 -6.13 -12.56 -8.25
CA GLN A 178 -5.12 -12.94 -9.25
C GLN A 178 -4.54 -14.33 -9.01
N ILE A 179 -4.40 -14.77 -7.76
CA ILE A 179 -3.88 -16.10 -7.45
C ILE A 179 -4.92 -17.17 -7.78
N SER A 180 -6.18 -16.95 -7.39
CA SER A 180 -7.29 -17.86 -7.71
C SER A 180 -7.46 -18.02 -9.22
N ASP A 181 -7.42 -16.90 -9.95
CA ASP A 181 -7.47 -16.92 -11.41
C ASP A 181 -6.29 -17.68 -12.04
N ALA A 182 -5.05 -17.40 -11.61
CA ALA A 182 -3.87 -18.08 -12.13
C ALA A 182 -3.90 -19.59 -11.86
N PHE A 183 -4.29 -20.01 -10.66
CA PHE A 183 -4.38 -21.42 -10.29
C PHE A 183 -5.53 -22.16 -10.97
N SER A 184 -6.63 -21.46 -11.27
CA SER A 184 -7.76 -22.04 -12.02
C SER A 184 -7.39 -22.38 -13.46
N ARG A 185 -6.41 -21.68 -14.04
CA ARG A 185 -5.90 -21.95 -15.40
C ARG A 185 -4.88 -23.10 -15.45
N LEU A 186 -4.44 -23.63 -14.31
CA LEU A 186 -3.47 -24.73 -14.27
C LEU A 186 -4.13 -26.08 -14.54
N GLU A 187 -3.64 -26.78 -15.56
CA GLU A 187 -3.96 -28.18 -15.82
C GLU A 187 -3.20 -29.09 -14.87
N ILE A 188 -3.87 -29.57 -13.82
CA ILE A 188 -3.29 -30.46 -12.81
C ILE A 188 -4.00 -31.81 -12.85
N SER A 189 -3.32 -32.81 -13.40
CA SER A 189 -3.88 -34.15 -13.63
C SER A 189 -3.36 -35.20 -12.65
N THR A 190 -2.18 -34.99 -12.04
CA THR A 190 -1.53 -35.98 -11.16
C THR A 190 -1.87 -35.72 -9.68
N PRO A 191 -2.03 -36.76 -8.84
CA PRO A 191 -2.23 -36.60 -7.39
C PRO A 191 -1.12 -35.79 -6.72
N GLN A 192 0.13 -36.01 -7.12
CA GLN A 192 1.30 -35.31 -6.58
C GLN A 192 1.24 -33.80 -6.86
N ALA A 193 0.86 -33.41 -8.08
CA ALA A 193 0.71 -32.01 -8.42
C ALA A 193 -0.50 -31.36 -7.72
N LYS A 194 -1.56 -32.13 -7.42
CA LYS A 194 -2.66 -31.66 -6.57
C LYS A 194 -2.19 -31.38 -5.15
N ASP A 195 -1.40 -32.28 -4.55
CA ASP A 195 -0.86 -32.10 -3.20
C ASP A 195 0.08 -30.89 -3.12
N ARG A 196 0.92 -30.68 -4.15
CA ARG A 196 1.79 -29.51 -4.22
C ARG A 196 1.01 -28.21 -4.35
N LEU A 197 -0.03 -28.17 -5.20
CA LEU A 197 -0.91 -27.01 -5.29
C LEU A 197 -1.58 -26.72 -3.95
N HIS A 198 -2.12 -27.75 -3.29
CA HIS A 198 -2.75 -27.60 -1.98
C HIS A 198 -1.80 -26.96 -0.97
N ARG A 199 -0.55 -27.44 -0.87
CA ARG A 199 0.47 -26.87 0.02
C ARG A 199 0.76 -25.40 -0.29
N ASP A 200 0.89 -25.05 -1.57
CA ASP A 200 1.12 -23.67 -2.00
C ASP A 200 -0.04 -22.75 -1.65
N VAL A 201 -1.28 -23.17 -1.94
CA VAL A 201 -2.49 -22.41 -1.61
C VAL A 201 -2.60 -22.20 -0.11
N THR A 202 -2.43 -23.25 0.69
CA THR A 202 -2.51 -23.17 2.15
C THR A 202 -1.42 -22.27 2.74
N HIS A 203 -0.19 -22.35 2.23
CA HIS A 203 0.91 -21.47 2.67
C HIS A 203 0.61 -19.99 2.36
N ILE A 204 0.11 -19.71 1.16
CA ILE A 204 -0.26 -18.36 0.73
C ILE A 204 -1.44 -17.83 1.55
N LEU A 205 -2.49 -18.63 1.76
CA LEU A 205 -3.65 -18.25 2.56
C LEU A 205 -3.25 -18.00 4.02
N GLY A 206 -2.37 -18.81 4.60
CA GLY A 206 -1.81 -18.53 5.93
C GLY A 206 -1.18 -17.15 6.03
N CYS A 207 -0.44 -16.73 4.99
CA CYS A 207 0.09 -15.37 4.91
C CYS A 207 -1.02 -14.33 4.77
N ILE A 208 -1.96 -14.49 3.83
CA ILE A 208 -3.05 -13.53 3.57
C ILE A 208 -3.91 -13.32 4.81
N ARG A 209 -4.30 -14.40 5.49
CA ARG A 209 -5.10 -14.38 6.73
C ARG A 209 -4.39 -13.68 7.90
N SER A 210 -3.06 -13.65 7.90
CA SER A 210 -2.26 -12.94 8.92
C SER A 210 -2.06 -11.44 8.64
N LEU A 211 -2.45 -10.95 7.48
CA LEU A 211 -2.25 -9.55 7.11
C LEU A 211 -3.16 -8.63 7.94
N PRO A 212 -2.64 -7.48 8.40
CA PRO A 212 -3.43 -6.50 9.13
C PRO A 212 -4.38 -5.83 8.14
N SER A 213 -5.61 -6.34 8.05
CA SER A 213 -6.66 -5.77 7.23
C SER A 213 -7.94 -5.75 8.07
N ASP A 214 -8.66 -4.65 8.00
CA ASP A 214 -9.88 -4.36 8.73
C ASP A 214 -11.12 -5.00 8.05
N ASN A 215 -10.93 -6.14 7.37
CA ASN A 215 -12.03 -6.89 6.78
C ASN A 215 -12.89 -7.55 7.89
N SER A 216 -13.95 -6.84 8.24
CA SER A 216 -15.10 -7.30 9.02
C SER A 216 -16.05 -8.20 8.20
N ASN A 217 -15.52 -9.03 7.29
CA ASN A 217 -16.37 -10.04 6.67
C ASN A 217 -16.82 -10.98 7.79
N ASN A 218 -18.13 -11.22 7.89
CA ASN A 218 -18.80 -12.10 8.86
C ASN A 218 -18.35 -13.59 8.78
N SER A 219 -17.24 -13.89 8.12
CA SER A 219 -16.57 -15.18 8.14
C SER A 219 -15.77 -15.32 9.43
N ALA A 220 -15.82 -16.51 10.06
CA ALA A 220 -14.96 -16.83 11.20
C ALA A 220 -13.46 -16.72 10.85
N THR A 221 -13.14 -16.85 9.56
CA THR A 221 -11.77 -16.74 9.02
C THR A 221 -11.45 -15.30 8.61
N PRO A 222 -10.37 -14.70 9.13
CA PRO A 222 -9.90 -13.37 8.72
C PRO A 222 -9.53 -13.33 7.25
N ASN A 223 -9.76 -12.18 6.60
CA ASN A 223 -9.38 -11.94 5.20
C ASN A 223 -9.85 -13.03 4.22
N TRP A 224 -11.05 -13.58 4.42
CA TRP A 224 -11.62 -14.56 3.50
C TRP A 224 -11.90 -13.95 2.11
N GLY A 225 -11.61 -14.70 1.04
CA GLY A 225 -11.89 -14.31 -0.34
C GLY A 225 -11.82 -15.46 -1.36
N GLN A 226 -11.69 -15.09 -2.65
CA GLN A 226 -11.79 -16.02 -3.80
C GLN A 226 -10.78 -17.18 -3.80
N LEU A 227 -9.61 -17.01 -3.16
CA LEU A 227 -8.63 -18.09 -3.03
C LEU A 227 -9.06 -19.14 -1.99
N ASP A 228 -9.79 -18.75 -0.94
CA ASP A 228 -10.39 -19.70 0.00
C ASP A 228 -11.50 -20.49 -0.68
N GLU A 229 -12.35 -19.82 -1.47
CA GLU A 229 -13.39 -20.47 -2.28
C GLU A 229 -12.78 -21.48 -3.28
N PHE A 230 -11.67 -21.11 -3.91
CA PHE A 230 -10.92 -22.00 -4.78
C PHE A 230 -10.41 -23.26 -4.04
N LEU A 231 -9.86 -23.09 -2.84
CA LEU A 231 -9.39 -24.19 -2.01
C LEU A 231 -10.55 -25.14 -1.64
N ALA A 232 -11.68 -24.57 -1.19
CA ALA A 232 -12.89 -25.31 -0.82
C ALA A 232 -13.46 -26.12 -1.99
N GLN A 233 -13.55 -25.51 -3.18
CA GLN A 233 -14.10 -26.15 -4.38
C GLN A 233 -13.20 -27.28 -4.90
N ARG A 234 -11.88 -27.10 -4.84
CA ARG A 234 -10.93 -28.03 -5.46
C ARG A 234 -10.49 -29.17 -4.53
N PHE A 235 -10.51 -28.95 -3.21
CA PHE A 235 -9.98 -29.89 -2.21
C PHE A 235 -10.99 -30.25 -1.09
N GLY A 236 -12.18 -29.65 -1.08
CA GLY A 236 -13.24 -29.92 -0.09
C GLY A 236 -13.29 -28.90 1.05
N ALA A 237 -14.45 -28.82 1.71
CA ALA A 237 -14.71 -27.82 2.75
C ALA A 237 -13.86 -27.99 4.02
N GLU A 238 -13.41 -29.21 4.34
CA GLU A 238 -12.51 -29.48 5.48
C GLU A 238 -11.08 -28.97 5.25
N ALA A 239 -10.72 -28.63 4.01
CA ALA A 239 -9.40 -28.13 3.66
C ALA A 239 -9.28 -26.59 3.78
N SER A 240 -10.39 -25.88 4.03
CA SER A 240 -10.49 -24.40 3.97
C SER A 240 -10.30 -23.74 5.33
#